data_AF-A0A9N9P3H3-F1
#
_entry.id   AF-A0A9N9P3H3-F1
#
_cell.length_a   1.000
_cell.length_b   1.000
_cell.length_c   1.000
_cell.angle_alpha   90.00
_cell.angle_beta   90.00
_cell.angle_gamma   90.00
#
_symmetry.space_group_name_H-M   'P 1'
#
loop_
_entity.id
_entity.type
_entity.pdbx_description
1 polymer ?
#
loop_
_entity_poly.entity_id
_entity_poly.type
_entity_poly.pdbx_seq_one_letter_code
_entity_poly.pdbx_strand_id
1 'polypeptide(L)'
;MKPSIPFLVVALMIFNIISAQKVDNEKMLKLVNAARQQGGASPLTLNSALCGVATDHSNYMSSISTLTHDDEAGDMGTRFTKHGYSYSTGGENVAEGYDNEEAVMQG
;
A
#
# COMPACT_ATOMS: atom_id res chain seq x y z
N MET A 1 18.45 -22.08 -16.78
CA MET A 1 18.12 -21.51 -15.46
C MET A 1 17.11 -20.41 -15.70
N LYS A 2 15.86 -20.60 -15.31
CA LYS A 2 14.77 -19.66 -15.60
C LYS A 2 14.66 -18.70 -14.40
N PRO A 3 14.72 -17.37 -14.59
CA PRO A 3 14.63 -16.46 -13.47
C PRO A 3 13.24 -16.60 -12.83
N SER A 4 13.26 -16.79 -11.52
CA SER A 4 12.09 -16.77 -10.64
C SER A 4 11.34 -15.45 -10.77
N ILE A 5 10.02 -15.58 -10.83
CA ILE A 5 8.96 -14.61 -11.15
C ILE A 5 9.08 -13.34 -10.29
N PRO A 6 8.81 -12.13 -10.84
CA PRO A 6 9.00 -10.87 -10.12
C PRO A 6 7.92 -10.71 -9.04
N PHE A 7 8.35 -10.44 -7.80
CA PHE A 7 7.47 -10.05 -6.71
C PHE A 7 6.89 -8.66 -7.02
N LEU A 8 5.70 -8.59 -7.62
CA LEU A 8 4.93 -7.36 -7.71
C LEU A 8 4.38 -7.05 -6.32
N VAL A 9 5.04 -6.12 -5.64
CA VAL A 9 4.60 -5.58 -4.35
C VAL A 9 3.69 -4.38 -4.61
N VAL A 10 2.43 -4.48 -4.20
CA VAL A 10 1.51 -3.35 -4.16
C VAL A 10 1.47 -2.87 -2.71
N ALA A 11 2.03 -1.70 -2.44
CA ALA A 11 1.76 -0.99 -1.19
C ALA A 11 0.40 -0.29 -1.37
N LEU A 12 -0.63 -0.77 -0.68
CA LEU A 12 -1.93 -0.12 -0.66
C LEU A 12 -2.00 0.75 0.60
N MET A 13 -2.14 2.05 0.39
CA MET A 13 -2.21 3.06 1.45
C MET A 13 -3.58 3.70 1.40
N ILE A 14 -4.36 3.52 2.47
CA ILE A 14 -5.72 4.05 2.55
C ILE A 14 -5.71 5.20 3.53
N PHE A 15 -6.15 6.33 3.04
CA PHE A 15 -6.25 7.58 3.74
C PHE A 15 -7.69 7.79 4.22
N ASN A 16 -7.83 7.95 5.53
CA ASN A 16 -9.06 8.41 6.15
C ASN A 16 -8.84 9.85 6.63
N ILE A 17 -9.74 10.76 6.25
CA ILE A 17 -9.82 12.12 6.84
C ILE A 17 -10.15 12.04 8.35
N ILE A 18 -10.54 10.86 8.85
CA ILE A 18 -10.80 10.62 10.26
C ILE A 18 -9.65 9.80 10.85
N SER A 19 -8.82 10.48 11.64
CA SER A 19 -7.72 10.01 12.49
C SER A 19 -8.04 8.84 13.46
N ALA A 20 -9.19 8.17 13.35
CA ALA A 20 -9.65 7.15 14.31
C ALA A 20 -9.75 5.73 13.72
N GLN A 21 -9.82 5.55 12.40
CA GLN A 21 -10.05 4.22 11.82
C GLN A 21 -8.78 3.68 11.17
N LYS A 22 -8.05 2.88 11.94
CA LYS A 22 -6.88 2.13 11.46
C LYS A 22 -7.35 1.08 10.45
N VAL A 23 -6.74 1.06 9.26
CA VAL A 23 -6.92 0.00 8.27
C VAL A 23 -6.64 -1.38 8.90
N ASP A 24 -7.57 -2.30 8.71
CA ASP A 24 -7.35 -3.73 8.93
C ASP A 24 -6.57 -4.30 7.73
N ASN A 25 -5.26 -4.42 7.91
CA ASN A 25 -4.36 -4.92 6.87
C ASN A 25 -4.71 -6.34 6.40
N GLU A 26 -5.25 -7.21 7.26
CA GLU A 26 -5.61 -8.57 6.87
C GLU A 26 -6.88 -8.59 6.02
N LYS A 27 -7.88 -7.82 6.42
CA LYS A 27 -9.11 -7.62 5.65
C LYS A 27 -8.78 -7.00 4.29
N MET A 28 -7.92 -5.99 4.29
CA MET A 28 -7.48 -5.34 3.07
C MET A 28 -6.73 -6.30 2.13
N LEU A 29 -5.82 -7.11 2.68
CA LEU A 29 -5.12 -8.15 1.91
C LEU A 29 -6.12 -9.14 1.28
N LYS A 30 -7.13 -9.57 2.04
CA LYS A 30 -8.17 -10.50 1.53
C LYS A 30 -8.92 -9.90 0.34
N LEU A 31 -9.34 -8.64 0.44
CA LEU A 31 -10.05 -7.96 -0.64
C LEU A 31 -9.17 -7.78 -1.89
N VAL A 32 -7.92 -7.34 -1.71
CA VAL A 32 -6.94 -7.23 -2.81
C VAL A 32 -6.70 -8.57 -3.47
N ASN A 33 -6.51 -9.63 -2.69
CA ASN A 33 -6.28 -10.97 -3.24
C ASN A 33 -7.50 -11.52 -3.97
N ALA A 34 -8.71 -11.20 -3.52
CA ALA A 34 -9.93 -11.53 -4.26
C ALA A 34 -9.97 -10.82 -5.62
N ALA A 35 -9.68 -9.51 -5.68
CA ALA A 35 -9.61 -8.76 -6.93
C ALA A 35 -8.49 -9.29 -7.86
N ARG A 36 -7.32 -9.61 -7.32
CA ARG A 36 -6.21 -10.22 -8.07
C ARG A 36 -6.60 -11.56 -8.67
N GLN A 37 -7.28 -12.41 -7.90
CA GLN A 37 -7.74 -13.70 -8.39
C GLN A 37 -8.75 -13.55 -9.54
N GLN A 38 -9.69 -12.59 -9.43
CA GLN A 38 -10.62 -12.27 -10.52
C GLN A 38 -9.87 -11.80 -11.79
N GLY A 39 -8.78 -11.06 -11.63
CA GLY A 39 -7.89 -10.64 -12.71
C GLY A 39 -6.86 -11.69 -13.17
N GLY A 40 -6.88 -12.92 -12.64
CA GLY A 40 -5.95 -13.98 -13.00
C GLY A 40 -4.53 -13.83 -12.44
N ALA A 41 -4.32 -12.96 -11.44
CA ALA A 41 -3.05 -12.74 -10.77
C ALA A 41 -2.90 -13.57 -9.48
N SER A 42 -1.69 -14.02 -9.19
CA SER A 42 -1.35 -14.73 -7.95
C SER A 42 -1.58 -13.87 -6.70
N PRO A 43 -1.98 -14.46 -5.55
CA PRO A 43 -2.18 -13.71 -4.31
C PRO A 43 -0.87 -13.11 -3.78
N LEU A 44 -1.00 -12.00 -3.05
CA LEU A 44 0.05 -11.34 -2.30
C LEU A 44 0.06 -11.82 -0.84
N THR A 45 1.16 -11.52 -0.16
CA THR A 45 1.32 -11.68 1.30
C THR A 45 1.68 -10.34 1.92
N LEU A 46 1.24 -10.10 3.17
CA LEU A 46 1.68 -8.92 3.91
C LEU A 46 3.16 -8.98 4.24
N ASN A 47 3.81 -7.81 4.21
CA ASN A 47 5.14 -7.60 4.73
C ASN A 47 5.07 -6.49 5.78
N SER A 48 5.54 -6.75 6.99
CA SER A 48 5.42 -5.81 8.11
C SER A 48 6.20 -4.51 7.89
N ALA A 49 7.37 -4.55 7.25
CA ALA A 49 8.13 -3.35 6.94
C ALA A 49 7.36 -2.44 5.97
N LEU A 50 6.75 -3.02 4.94
CA LEU A 50 5.92 -2.29 3.99
C LEU A 50 4.62 -1.76 4.59
N CYS A 51 4.02 -2.48 5.55
CA CYS A 51 2.88 -1.96 6.30
C CYS A 51 3.27 -0.73 7.13
N GLY A 52 4.49 -0.73 7.69
CA GLY A 52 5.07 0.43 8.38
C GLY A 52 5.22 1.62 7.45
N VAL A 53 5.89 1.42 6.30
CA VAL A 53 6.04 2.46 5.26
C VAL A 53 4.68 3.03 4.84
N ALA A 54 3.69 2.16 4.63
CA ALA A 54 2.34 2.55 4.26
C ALA A 54 1.63 3.41 5.29
N THR A 55 1.82 3.07 6.57
CA THR A 55 1.26 3.84 7.68
C THR A 55 1.93 5.21 7.77
N ASP A 56 3.25 5.26 7.67
CA ASP A 56 4.03 6.51 7.79
C ASP A 56 3.71 7.48 6.64
N HIS A 57 3.61 6.99 5.41
CA HIS A 57 3.25 7.84 4.26
C HIS A 57 1.79 8.30 4.31
N SER A 58 0.86 7.45 4.81
CA SER A 58 -0.52 7.88 5.06
C SER A 58 -0.59 8.99 6.11
N ASN A 59 0.21 8.89 7.18
CA ASN A 59 0.33 9.94 8.19
C ASN A 59 0.94 11.23 7.63
N TYR A 60 1.96 11.12 6.76
CA TYR A 60 2.56 12.25 6.09
C TYR A 60 1.54 13.00 5.22
N MET A 61 0.88 12.29 4.29
CA MET A 61 -0.20 12.86 3.47
C MET A 61 -1.27 13.55 4.35
N SER A 62 -1.47 13.04 5.58
CA SER A 62 -2.52 13.53 6.49
C SER A 62 -2.10 14.84 7.12
N SER A 63 -0.83 14.92 7.53
CA SER A 63 -0.24 16.13 8.06
C SER A 63 -0.21 17.29 7.07
N ILE A 64 -0.15 17.00 5.76
CA ILE A 64 -0.14 18.01 4.70
C ILE A 64 -1.47 18.14 3.95
N SER A 65 -2.49 17.35 4.33
CA SER A 65 -3.81 17.31 3.68
C SER A 65 -3.72 17.20 2.14
N THR A 66 -2.80 16.36 1.65
CA THR A 66 -2.53 16.21 0.21
C THR A 66 -2.22 14.75 -0.11
N LEU A 67 -2.95 14.21 -1.07
CA LEU A 67 -2.68 12.88 -1.65
C LEU A 67 -1.53 12.99 -2.66
N THR A 68 -0.42 12.29 -2.39
CA THR A 68 0.82 12.37 -3.16
C THR A 68 1.58 11.05 -3.11
N HIS A 69 2.38 10.78 -4.15
CA HIS A 69 3.31 9.65 -4.17
C HIS A 69 4.70 10.00 -3.59
N ASP A 70 4.95 11.29 -3.39
CA ASP A 70 6.22 11.82 -2.91
C ASP A 70 6.06 12.38 -1.50
N ASP A 71 7.08 12.17 -0.65
CA ASP A 71 7.24 12.85 0.62
C ASP A 71 8.55 13.64 0.66
N GLU A 72 8.87 14.27 1.81
CA GLU A 72 10.13 15.00 1.98
C GLU A 72 11.37 14.10 1.81
N ALA A 73 11.24 12.80 2.07
CA ALA A 73 12.32 11.84 1.89
C ALA A 73 12.47 11.42 0.43
N GLY A 74 11.41 11.49 -0.37
CA GLY A 74 11.41 11.26 -1.81
C GLY A 74 10.26 10.36 -2.26
N ASP A 75 10.52 9.58 -3.30
CA ASP A 75 9.57 8.65 -3.88
C ASP A 75 9.37 7.38 -3.04
N MET A 76 8.43 6.53 -3.48
CA MET A 76 8.16 5.22 -2.87
C MET A 76 9.43 4.36 -2.68
N GLY A 77 10.33 4.37 -3.66
CA GLY A 77 11.56 3.57 -3.61
C GLY A 77 12.53 4.03 -2.52
N THR A 78 12.62 5.35 -2.34
CA THR A 78 13.40 5.96 -1.28
C THR A 78 12.83 5.61 0.09
N ARG A 79 11.50 5.64 0.25
CA ARG A 79 10.82 5.19 1.48
C ARG A 79 11.06 3.70 1.76
N PHE A 80 10.96 2.82 0.76
CA PHE A 80 11.21 1.39 0.94
C PHE A 80 12.64 1.13 1.42
N THR A 81 13.62 1.80 0.80
CA THR A 81 15.03 1.67 1.15
C THR A 81 15.32 2.18 2.58
N LYS A 82 14.71 3.29 2.98
CA LYS A 82 14.82 3.85 4.34
C LYS A 82 14.33 2.87 5.42
N HIS A 83 13.33 2.05 5.10
CA HIS A 83 12.81 0.99 5.98
C HIS A 83 13.54 -0.37 5.80
N GLY A 84 14.68 -0.38 5.10
CA GLY A 84 15.48 -1.59 4.89
C GLY A 84 14.86 -2.60 3.93
N TYR A 85 13.86 -2.20 3.14
CA TYR A 85 13.21 -3.08 2.17
C TYR A 85 13.87 -2.97 0.80
N SER A 86 14.41 -4.08 0.31
CA SER A 86 14.96 -4.19 -1.05
C SER A 86 13.91 -4.81 -1.98
N TYR A 87 13.75 -4.23 -3.17
CA TYR A 87 12.74 -4.64 -4.15
C TYR A 87 13.26 -4.51 -5.58
N SER A 88 12.61 -5.18 -6.54
CA SER A 88 12.95 -5.11 -7.97
C SER A 88 11.88 -4.40 -8.79
N THR A 89 10.61 -4.55 -8.43
CA THR A 89 9.47 -3.80 -8.97
C THR A 89 8.48 -3.52 -7.84
N GLY A 90 7.74 -2.42 -7.96
CA GLY A 90 6.77 -2.02 -6.96
C GLY A 90 5.77 -1.04 -7.53
N GLY A 91 4.60 -0.97 -6.89
CA GLY A 91 3.59 0.03 -7.15
C GLY A 91 2.96 0.50 -5.84
N GLU A 92 2.50 1.74 -5.84
CA GLU A 92 1.81 2.34 -4.72
C GLU A 92 0.42 2.79 -5.17
N ASN A 93 -0.59 2.38 -4.41
CA ASN A 93 -1.94 2.92 -4.53
C ASN A 93 -2.23 3.75 -3.29
N VAL A 94 -2.64 5.01 -3.50
CA VAL A 94 -3.08 5.94 -2.45
C VAL A 94 -4.54 6.31 -2.72
N ALA A 95 -5.35 6.40 -1.66
CA ALA A 95 -6.77 6.73 -1.80
C ALA A 95 -7.25 7.48 -0.56
N GLU A 96 -8.04 8.54 -0.71
CA GLU A 96 -8.63 9.30 0.40
C GLU A 96 -10.15 9.31 0.40
N GLY A 97 -10.74 9.51 1.58
CA GLY A 97 -12.18 9.78 1.72
C GLY A 97 -13.08 8.54 1.79
N TYR A 98 -12.53 7.37 2.09
CA TYR A 98 -13.28 6.11 2.19
C TYR A 98 -13.45 5.64 3.64
N ASP A 99 -14.68 5.31 4.02
CA ASP A 99 -15.03 4.93 5.39
C ASP A 99 -14.49 3.55 5.84
N ASN A 100 -14.12 2.67 4.89
CA ASN A 100 -13.63 1.32 5.17
C ASN A 100 -12.93 0.67 3.95
N GLU A 101 -12.37 -0.52 4.18
CA GLU A 101 -11.62 -1.31 3.20
C GLU A 101 -12.47 -1.76 1.99
N GLU A 102 -13.76 -2.06 2.18
CA GLU A 102 -14.64 -2.42 1.06
C GLU A 102 -14.97 -1.23 0.17
N ALA A 103 -15.17 -0.05 0.77
CA ALA A 103 -15.49 1.18 0.05
C ALA A 103 -14.33 1.60 -0.86
N VAL A 104 -13.09 1.57 -0.35
CA VAL A 104 -11.91 1.92 -1.16
C VAL A 104 -11.63 0.94 -2.28
N MET A 105 -12.03 -0.34 -2.15
CA MET A 105 -11.89 -1.34 -3.21
C MET A 105 -12.92 -1.19 -4.35
N GLN A 106 -13.95 -0.38 -4.15
CA GLN A 106 -14.97 -0.08 -5.16
C GLN A 106 -14.74 1.27 -5.86
N GLY A 107 -13.76 2.05 -5.40
CA GLY A 107 -13.39 3.36 -5.94
C GLY A 107 -12.44 3.31 -7.13
#